data_AF-A0A8J5MWS3-F1
#
_entry.id   AF-A0A8J5MWS3-F1
#
_cell.length_a   1.000
_cell.length_b   1.000
_cell.length_c   1.000
_cell.angle_alpha   90.00
_cell.angle_beta   90.00
_cell.angle_gamma   90.00
#
_symmetry.space_group_name_H-M   'P 1'
#
loop_
_entity.id
_entity.type
_entity.pdbx_description
1 polymer ?
#
loop_
_entity_poly.entity_id
_entity_poly.type
_entity_poly.pdbx_seq_one_letter_code
_entity_poly.pdbx_strand_id
1 'polypeptide(L)'
;MLPGGGHRLAASIHGQVLVGTAHGRMGLFDLRGGKPEDPLFVYKGFAGAVRDAVVHPKHPLVFSVSLDRFLRVHHLTSRKLLYKEYMKSRLNCLLVRENLADIMPSIKKLAKRRIVTTEPEPMKEQKLDVNPKISDEDWKTLTE
;
A
#
# COMPACT_ATOMS: atom_id res chain seq x y z
N MET A 1 -32.83 17.49 -4.65
CA MET A 1 -31.98 16.33 -4.94
C MET A 1 -30.95 16.23 -3.81
N LEU A 2 -31.27 15.50 -2.74
CA LEU A 2 -30.37 15.39 -1.58
C LEU A 2 -29.20 14.48 -1.98
N PRO A 3 -27.94 14.85 -1.72
CA PRO A 3 -26.81 13.98 -2.03
C PRO A 3 -26.96 12.71 -1.20
N GLY A 4 -27.16 11.59 -1.90
CA GLY A 4 -27.51 10.30 -1.32
C GLY A 4 -26.43 9.74 -0.40
N GLY A 5 -26.88 9.02 0.63
CA GLY A 5 -26.14 8.02 1.40
C GLY A 5 -24.73 8.43 1.84
N GLY A 6 -24.60 8.95 3.06
CA GLY A 6 -23.31 9.31 3.65
C GLY A 6 -22.34 8.13 3.69
N HIS A 7 -21.44 8.08 2.72
CA HIS A 7 -20.30 7.17 2.73
C HIS A 7 -19.27 7.68 3.74
N ARG A 8 -18.75 6.82 4.61
CA ARG A 8 -17.65 7.17 5.53
C ARG A 8 -16.35 7.21 4.74
N LEU A 9 -16.12 8.36 4.11
CA LEU A 9 -14.91 8.60 3.34
C LEU A 9 -13.74 9.05 4.23
N ALA A 10 -13.99 9.38 5.50
CA ALA A 10 -12.96 9.86 6.41
C ALA A 10 -12.91 9.07 7.72
N ALA A 11 -11.70 8.81 8.21
CA ALA A 11 -11.42 8.24 9.52
C ALA A 11 -10.35 9.06 10.24
N SER A 12 -10.52 9.29 11.54
CA SER A 12 -9.56 10.08 12.33
C SER A 12 -8.75 9.19 13.27
N ILE A 13 -7.45 9.47 13.38
CA ILE A 13 -6.54 8.85 14.34
C ILE A 13 -5.52 9.90 14.85
N HIS A 14 -5.48 10.13 16.17
CA HIS A 14 -4.48 10.99 16.83
C HIS A 14 -4.24 12.39 16.21
N GLY A 15 -5.27 13.04 15.67
CA GLY A 15 -5.14 14.37 15.02
C GLY A 15 -4.81 14.32 13.53
N GLN A 16 -4.61 13.12 12.98
CA GLN A 16 -4.55 12.85 11.56
C GLN A 16 -5.92 12.37 11.07
N VAL A 17 -6.21 12.64 9.80
CA VAL A 17 -7.44 12.22 9.14
C VAL A 17 -7.09 11.51 7.84
N LEU A 18 -7.53 10.27 7.74
CA LEU A 18 -7.50 9.49 6.52
C LEU A 18 -8.73 9.85 5.69
N VAL A 19 -8.56 10.22 4.43
CA VAL A 19 -9.62 10.61 3.52
C VAL A 19 -9.53 9.81 2.22
N GLY A 20 -10.63 9.15 1.85
CA GLY A 20 -10.83 8.48 0.57
C GLY A 20 -11.65 9.34 -0.39
N THR A 21 -11.31 9.28 -1.67
CA THR A 21 -12.01 10.02 -2.73
C THR A 21 -12.84 9.10 -3.62
N ALA A 22 -13.85 9.67 -4.28
CA ALA A 22 -14.65 8.97 -5.27
C ALA A 22 -13.85 8.55 -6.52
N HIS A 23 -12.66 9.11 -6.73
CA HIS A 23 -11.78 8.76 -7.85
C HIS A 23 -10.78 7.64 -7.51
N GLY A 24 -10.89 7.01 -6.34
CA GLY A 24 -9.99 5.93 -5.94
C GLY A 24 -8.62 6.43 -5.50
N ARG A 25 -8.58 7.58 -4.81
CA ARG A 25 -7.37 8.01 -4.09
C ARG A 25 -7.67 8.01 -2.61
N MET A 26 -6.68 7.67 -1.79
CA MET A 26 -6.79 7.75 -0.34
C MET A 26 -5.54 8.43 0.21
N GLY A 27 -5.74 9.46 1.02
CA GLY A 27 -4.68 10.28 1.60
C GLY A 27 -4.81 10.38 3.11
N LEU A 28 -3.69 10.42 3.82
CA LEU A 28 -3.62 10.76 5.24
C LEU A 28 -3.20 12.22 5.35
N PHE A 29 -3.96 13.02 6.10
CA PHE A 29 -3.73 14.43 6.32
C PHE A 29 -3.48 14.67 7.81
N ASP A 30 -2.57 15.58 8.14
CA ASP A 30 -2.40 16.04 9.51
C ASP A 30 -3.09 17.39 9.66
N LEU A 31 -4.13 17.44 10.50
CA LEU A 31 -4.86 18.69 10.72
C LEU A 31 -4.14 19.65 11.67
N ARG A 32 -3.15 19.14 12.42
CA ARG A 32 -2.35 19.96 13.34
C ARG A 32 -1.10 20.51 12.68
N GLY A 33 -0.67 19.91 11.58
CA GLY A 33 0.45 20.39 10.78
C GLY A 33 0.12 21.74 10.11
N GLY A 34 1.16 22.51 9.80
CA GLY A 34 1.00 23.82 9.14
C GLY A 34 0.59 23.76 7.65
N LYS A 35 0.46 22.57 7.05
CA LYS A 35 0.15 22.36 5.63
C LYS A 35 -1.00 21.36 5.45
N PRO A 36 -2.26 21.79 5.63
CA PRO A 36 -3.42 20.91 5.47
C PRO A 36 -3.71 20.54 4.00
N GLU A 37 -3.20 21.30 3.03
CA GLU A 37 -3.36 21.00 1.60
C GLU A 37 -2.59 19.74 1.15
N ASP A 38 -1.46 19.45 1.81
CA ASP A 38 -0.57 18.36 1.41
C ASP A 38 -0.87 17.09 2.23
N PRO A 39 -1.22 15.96 1.58
CA PRO A 39 -1.33 14.70 2.29
C PRO A 39 0.05 14.24 2.77
N LEU A 40 0.16 13.86 4.05
CA LEU A 40 1.33 13.18 4.60
C LEU A 40 1.67 11.93 3.78
N PHE A 41 0.64 11.13 3.50
CA PHE A 41 0.77 9.86 2.80
C PHE A 41 -0.36 9.65 1.83
N VAL A 42 -0.04 9.16 0.63
CA VAL A 42 -1.02 8.71 -0.36
C VAL A 42 -0.92 7.21 -0.51
N TYR A 43 -2.03 6.52 -0.33
CA TYR A 43 -2.15 5.07 -0.50
C TYR A 43 -2.51 4.74 -1.94
N LYS A 44 -1.84 3.74 -2.50
CA LYS A 44 -2.01 3.30 -3.89
C LYS A 44 -2.72 1.95 -3.97
N GLY A 45 -3.17 1.60 -5.17
CA GLY A 45 -3.70 0.27 -5.51
C GLY A 45 -5.23 0.18 -5.59
N PHE A 46 -5.93 1.31 -5.59
CA PHE A 46 -7.37 1.41 -5.80
C PHE A 46 -7.69 1.49 -7.28
N ALA A 47 -8.69 0.74 -7.72
CA ALA A 47 -9.19 0.74 -9.10
C ALA A 47 -10.66 1.20 -9.17
N GLY A 48 -11.05 2.12 -8.29
CA GLY A 48 -12.40 2.67 -8.21
C GLY A 48 -12.63 3.48 -6.93
N ALA A 49 -13.79 4.11 -6.81
CA ALA A 49 -14.14 4.94 -5.67
C ALA A 49 -13.94 4.21 -4.34
N VAL A 50 -13.27 4.86 -3.39
CA VAL A 50 -13.25 4.38 -2.00
C VAL A 50 -14.67 4.52 -1.44
N ARG A 51 -15.16 3.47 -0.78
CA ARG A 51 -16.51 3.44 -0.18
C ARG A 51 -16.45 3.65 1.32
N ASP A 52 -15.51 2.98 1.96
CA ASP A 52 -15.28 3.09 3.39
C ASP A 52 -13.81 2.83 3.70
N ALA A 53 -13.30 3.52 4.72
CA ALA A 53 -11.96 3.36 5.23
C ALA A 53 -11.96 3.49 6.76
N VAL A 54 -11.31 2.54 7.43
CA VAL A 54 -11.26 2.47 8.89
C VAL A 54 -9.82 2.26 9.32
N VAL A 55 -9.39 3.05 10.30
CA VAL A 55 -8.09 2.87 10.96
C VAL A 55 -8.29 2.04 12.22
N HIS A 56 -7.39 1.10 12.47
CA HIS A 56 -7.45 0.31 13.69
C HIS A 56 -6.91 1.11 14.90
N PRO A 57 -7.59 1.11 16.07
CA PRO A 57 -7.19 1.93 17.21
C PRO A 57 -5.87 1.51 17.87
N LYS A 58 -5.49 0.23 17.82
CA LYS A 58 -4.32 -0.29 18.56
C LYS A 58 -3.09 -0.57 17.69
N HIS A 59 -3.27 -0.85 16.41
CA HIS A 59 -2.19 -1.16 15.49
C HIS A 59 -2.24 -0.22 14.28
N PRO A 60 -1.10 0.10 13.67
CA PRO A 60 -1.01 1.01 12.53
C PRO A 60 -1.50 0.36 11.23
N LEU A 61 -2.74 -0.12 11.22
CA LEU A 61 -3.40 -0.78 10.11
C LEU A 61 -4.57 0.07 9.63
N VAL A 62 -4.69 0.17 8.31
CA VAL A 62 -5.77 0.85 7.60
C VAL A 62 -6.50 -0.18 6.78
N PHE A 63 -7.81 -0.30 6.99
CA PHE A 63 -8.70 -1.15 6.23
C PHE A 63 -9.48 -0.28 5.26
N SER A 64 -9.57 -0.69 4.00
CA SER A 64 -10.29 0.05 2.97
C SER A 64 -11.06 -0.87 2.03
N VAL A 65 -12.23 -0.39 1.60
CA VAL A 65 -13.06 -1.02 0.57
C VAL A 65 -13.35 -0.03 -0.55
N SER A 66 -13.50 -0.57 -1.75
CA SER A 66 -13.71 0.24 -2.95
C SER A 66 -14.70 -0.43 -3.90
N LEU A 67 -15.20 0.34 -4.87
CA LEU A 67 -16.15 -0.16 -5.89
C LEU A 67 -15.58 -1.30 -6.74
N ASP A 68 -14.26 -1.47 -6.74
CA ASP A 68 -13.55 -2.58 -7.41
C ASP A 68 -13.71 -3.94 -6.70
N ARG A 69 -14.44 -3.99 -5.58
CA ARG A 69 -14.75 -5.21 -4.80
C ARG A 69 -13.53 -5.83 -4.10
N PHE A 70 -12.45 -5.08 -3.93
CA PHE A 70 -11.31 -5.56 -3.17
C PHE A 70 -11.31 -4.98 -1.75
N LEU A 71 -11.16 -5.85 -0.77
CA LEU A 71 -10.75 -5.47 0.58
C LEU A 71 -9.24 -5.29 0.60
N ARG A 72 -8.78 -4.17 1.13
CA ARG A 72 -7.35 -3.87 1.25
C ARG A 72 -7.00 -3.53 2.68
N VAL A 73 -5.83 -4.01 3.09
CA VAL A 73 -5.19 -3.61 4.35
C VAL A 73 -3.86 -2.98 4.02
N HIS A 74 -3.72 -1.71 4.36
CA HIS A 74 -2.48 -0.96 4.25
C HIS A 74 -1.88 -0.74 5.63
N HIS A 75 -0.57 -0.58 5.69
CA HIS A 75 0.08 -0.08 6.89
C HIS A 75 -0.03 1.45 6.93
N LEU A 76 -0.43 2.02 8.07
CA LEU A 76 -0.67 3.46 8.25
C LEU A 76 0.56 4.29 7.85
N THR A 77 1.71 4.06 8.49
CA THR A 77 2.94 4.83 8.25
C THR A 77 3.72 4.40 6.99
N SER A 78 3.81 3.09 6.75
CA SER A 78 4.62 2.53 5.65
C SER A 78 3.97 2.69 4.27
N ARG A 79 2.65 2.91 4.20
CA ARG A 79 1.83 2.95 2.97
C ARG A 79 1.79 1.64 2.18
N LYS A 80 2.57 0.63 2.57
CA LYS A 80 2.60 -0.67 1.91
C LYS A 80 1.24 -1.37 2.03
N LEU A 81 0.81 -1.93 0.91
CA LEU A 81 -0.33 -2.84 0.85
C LEU A 81 0.10 -4.18 1.46
N LEU A 82 -0.50 -4.53 2.59
CA LEU A 82 -0.17 -5.75 3.34
C LEU A 82 -1.06 -6.93 2.95
N TYR A 83 -2.31 -6.64 2.58
CA TYR A 83 -3.30 -7.65 2.20
C TYR A 83 -4.27 -7.08 1.17
N LYS A 84 -4.64 -7.91 0.20
CA LYS A 84 -5.61 -7.59 -0.85
C LYS A 84 -6.39 -8.85 -1.17
N GLU A 85 -7.70 -8.78 -1.07
CA GLU A 85 -8.57 -9.93 -1.33
C GLU A 85 -9.79 -9.50 -2.13
N TYR A 86 -10.16 -10.34 -3.09
CA TYR A 86 -11.34 -10.10 -3.91
C TYR A 86 -12.59 -10.59 -3.20
N MET A 87 -13.57 -9.71 -3.05
CA MET A 87 -14.86 -10.02 -2.47
C MET A 87 -15.85 -10.35 -3.57
N LYS A 88 -16.61 -11.44 -3.40
CA LYS A 88 -17.67 -11.81 -4.35
C LYS A 88 -18.78 -10.75 -4.39
N SER A 89 -19.08 -10.14 -3.24
CA SER A 89 -20.08 -9.08 -3.11
C SER A 89 -19.44 -7.69 -3.10
N ARG A 90 -20.22 -6.66 -3.50
CA ARG A 90 -19.81 -5.26 -3.36
C ARG A 90 -19.96 -4.84 -1.89
N LEU A 91 -18.84 -4.58 -1.23
CA LEU A 91 -18.83 -4.05 0.14
C LEU A 91 -19.02 -2.53 0.13
N ASN A 92 -19.91 -2.04 0.99
CA ASN A 92 -20.20 -0.62 1.13
C ASN A 92 -19.61 -0.01 2.42
N CYS A 93 -19.44 -0.83 3.45
CA CYS A 93 -19.03 -0.39 4.77
C CYS A 93 -18.10 -1.41 5.43
N LEU A 94 -17.25 -0.92 6.33
CA LEU A 94 -16.33 -1.70 7.14
C LEU A 94 -16.54 -1.40 8.61
N LEU A 95 -16.51 -2.44 9.44
CA LEU A 95 -16.44 -2.31 10.88
C LEU A 95 -15.30 -3.20 11.39
N VAL A 96 -14.33 -2.59 12.05
CA VAL A 96 -13.13 -3.27 12.54
C VAL A 96 -13.22 -3.36 14.06
N ARG A 97 -13.08 -4.57 14.59
CA ARG A 97 -13.05 -4.79 16.05
C ARG A 97 -11.70 -4.38 16.64
N GLU A 98 -11.71 -3.89 17.88
CA GLU A 98 -10.48 -3.50 18.59
C GLU A 98 -9.58 -4.68 18.94
N ASN A 99 -10.16 -5.86 19.18
CA ASN A 99 -9.45 -7.09 19.49
C ASN A 99 -9.21 -7.96 18.26
N LEU A 100 -9.38 -7.41 17.04
CA LEU A 100 -9.25 -8.17 15.80
C LEU A 100 -7.87 -8.87 15.68
N ALA A 101 -6.79 -8.22 16.13
CA ALA A 101 -5.46 -8.81 16.09
C ALA A 101 -5.27 -9.98 17.07
N ASP A 102 -6.06 -10.04 18.14
CA ASP A 102 -6.02 -11.13 19.11
C ASP A 102 -6.88 -12.32 18.64
N ILE A 103 -7.99 -12.05 17.95
CA ILE A 103 -8.84 -13.07 17.33
C ILE A 103 -8.15 -13.66 16.09
N MET A 104 -7.40 -12.86 15.34
CA MET A 104 -6.78 -13.27 14.09
C MET A 104 -5.25 -13.08 14.11
N PRO A 105 -4.47 -14.12 14.47
CA PRO A 105 -3.01 -14.05 14.57
C PRO A 105 -2.32 -13.62 13.27
N SER A 106 -2.92 -13.95 12.12
CA SER A 106 -2.44 -13.52 10.80
C SER A 106 -2.40 -11.99 10.65
N ILE A 107 -3.38 -11.28 11.23
CA ILE A 107 -3.41 -9.81 11.26
C ILE A 107 -2.34 -9.26 12.20
N LYS A 108 -2.09 -9.92 13.33
CA LYS A 108 -0.98 -9.56 14.24
C LYS A 108 0.37 -9.69 13.54
N LYS A 109 0.56 -10.72 12.71
CA LYS A 109 1.75 -10.87 11.85
C LYS A 109 1.84 -9.75 10.82
N LEU A 110 0.73 -9.37 10.18
CA LEU A 110 0.66 -8.26 9.22
C LEU A 110 1.03 -6.91 9.88
N ALA A 111 0.54 -6.63 11.08
CA ALA A 111 0.89 -5.43 11.86
C ALA A 111 2.36 -5.40 12.28
N LYS A 112 2.93 -6.57 12.60
CA LYS A 112 4.34 -6.71 13.04
C LYS A 112 5.35 -6.76 11.90
N ARG A 113 4.92 -6.86 10.63
CA ARG A 113 5.81 -6.78 9.47
C ARG A 113 6.37 -5.36 9.37
N ARG A 114 7.41 -5.10 10.16
CA ARG A 114 8.28 -3.94 10.04
C ARG A 114 8.90 -3.96 8.64
N ILE A 115 9.01 -2.77 8.09
CA ILE A 115 9.47 -2.47 6.74
C ILE A 115 10.83 -3.16 6.54
N VAL A 116 10.90 -4.20 5.70
CA VAL A 116 12.10 -4.43 4.89
C VAL A 116 12.14 -3.22 3.97
N THR A 117 12.97 -2.24 4.33
CA THR A 117 13.44 -1.25 3.37
C THR A 117 14.22 -2.10 2.40
N THR A 118 13.67 -2.34 1.22
CA THR A 118 14.53 -2.56 0.07
C THR A 118 15.28 -1.24 -0.09
N GLU A 119 16.38 -1.10 0.65
CA GLU A 119 17.54 -0.47 0.06
C GLU A 119 17.69 -1.16 -1.30
N PRO A 120 17.87 -0.42 -2.41
CA PRO A 120 18.28 -1.08 -3.64
C PRO A 120 19.50 -1.90 -3.25
N GLU A 121 19.43 -3.23 -3.34
CA GLU A 121 20.64 -4.03 -3.23
C GLU A 121 21.65 -3.37 -4.18
N PRO A 122 22.89 -3.09 -3.74
CA PRO A 122 23.90 -2.69 -4.70
C PRO A 122 23.83 -3.74 -5.81
N MET A 123 23.61 -3.29 -7.06
CA MET A 123 23.68 -4.16 -8.22
C MET A 123 24.88 -5.05 -7.97
N LYS A 124 24.64 -6.35 -7.73
CA LYS A 124 25.75 -7.28 -7.68
C LYS A 124 26.38 -7.12 -9.04
N GLU A 125 27.55 -6.51 -9.03
CA GLU A 125 28.40 -6.41 -10.20
C GLU A 125 28.67 -7.87 -10.55
N GLN A 126 27.84 -8.37 -11.46
CA GLN A 126 28.01 -9.68 -12.01
C GLN A 126 29.31 -9.52 -12.78
N LYS A 127 30.42 -9.94 -12.15
CA LYS A 127 31.66 -10.18 -12.86
C LYS A 127 31.27 -11.14 -13.97
N LEU A 128 31.14 -10.61 -15.18
CA LEU A 128 31.29 -11.41 -16.37
C LEU A 128 32.68 -12.02 -16.21
N ASP A 129 32.75 -13.34 -16.21
CA ASP A 129 34.02 -14.03 -16.36
C ASP A 129 34.56 -13.58 -17.73
N VAL A 130 35.40 -12.55 -17.70
CA VAL A 130 36.11 -12.08 -18.88
C VAL A 130 37.02 -13.23 -19.25
N ASN A 131 36.62 -14.01 -20.26
CA ASN A 131 37.42 -15.10 -20.79
C ASN A 131 38.83 -14.56 -21.06
N PRO A 132 39.87 -15.05 -20.35
CA PRO A 132 41.17 -14.45 -20.45
C PRO A 132 41.79 -14.84 -21.80
N LYS A 133 41.86 -13.83 -22.68
CA LYS A 133 42.68 -13.75 -23.91
C LYS A 133 42.23 -14.63 -25.07
N ILE A 134 41.37 -14.08 -25.93
CA ILE A 134 41.45 -14.41 -27.36
C ILE A 134 42.58 -13.55 -27.94
N SER A 135 43.57 -14.17 -28.59
CA SER A 135 44.65 -13.43 -29.27
C SER A 135 44.13 -12.94 -30.62
N ASP A 136 44.71 -11.84 -31.12
CA ASP A 136 44.28 -11.16 -32.36
C ASP A 136 44.39 -12.02 -33.63
N GLU A 137 44.94 -13.24 -33.53
CA GLU A 137 45.10 -14.20 -34.62
C GLU A 137 43.79 -14.94 -34.94
N ASP A 138 42.88 -15.09 -33.98
CA ASP A 138 41.61 -15.83 -34.15
C ASP A 138 40.56 -15.06 -34.98
N TRP A 139 40.73 -13.75 -35.18
CA TRP A 139 39.76 -12.93 -35.94
C TRP A 139 39.89 -13.05 -37.46
N LYS A 140 41.00 -13.59 -37.97
CA LYS A 140 41.28 -13.66 -39.42
C LYS A 140 40.83 -14.95 -40.11
N THR A 141 40.39 -15.95 -39.35
CA THR A 141 39.92 -17.25 -39.88
C THR A 141 38.39 -17.35 -40.03
N LEU A 142 37.65 -16.29 -39.68
CA LEU A 142 36.18 -16.27 -39.68
C LEU A 142 35.56 -15.45 -40.82
N THR A 143 36.36 -14.99 -41.78
CA THR A 143 35.89 -14.29 -42.99
C THR A 143 36.60 -14.77 -44.25
N GLU A 144 36.66 -16.09 -44.44
CA GLU A 144 36.67 -16.70 -45.79
C GLU A 144 35.28 -17.22 -46.13
#